data_AF-A0A9E6W9D7-F1
#
_entry.id   AF-A0A9E6W9D7-F1
#
_cell.length_a   1.000
_cell.length_b   1.000
_cell.length_c   1.000
_cell.angle_alpha   90.00
_cell.angle_beta   90.00
_cell.angle_gamma   90.00
#
_symmetry.space_group_name_H-M   'P 1'
#
loop_
_entity.id
_entity.type
_entity.pdbx_description
1 polymer ?
#
loop_
_entity_poly.entity_id
_entity_poly.type
_entity_poly.pdbx_seq_one_letter_code
_entity_poly.pdbx_strand_id
1 'polypeptide(L)' 'MKCKIVLTVIAILKFTFVKAQQPDLLPPAQTEPLELTPFNIILYFVMPVIIFIIFFWYRKSKKKKNAK' A
#
# COMPACT_ATOMS: atom_id res chain seq x y z
N MET A 1 -36.11 -11.87 -18.56
CA MET A 1 -35.26 -10.74 -19.00
C MET A 1 -34.42 -10.13 -17.87
N LYS A 2 -34.96 -9.98 -16.65
CA LYS A 2 -34.23 -9.42 -15.49
C LYS A 2 -32.93 -10.18 -15.13
N CYS A 3 -32.93 -11.51 -15.15
CA CYS A 3 -31.70 -12.31 -14.93
C CYS A 3 -30.59 -12.04 -15.94
N LYS A 4 -30.92 -11.80 -17.22
CA LYS A 4 -29.91 -11.52 -18.25
C LYS A 4 -29.25 -10.16 -18.01
N ILE A 5 -30.04 -9.16 -17.64
CA ILE A 5 -29.54 -7.81 -17.29
C ILE A 5 -28.65 -7.86 -16.05
N VAL A 6 -29.08 -8.59 -15.00
CA VAL A 6 -28.28 -8.77 -13.78
C VAL A 6 -26.94 -9.44 -14.07
N LEU A 7 -26.93 -10.49 -14.90
CA LEU A 7 -25.70 -11.18 -15.31
C LEU A 7 -24.76 -10.26 -16.12
N THR A 8 -25.30 -9.46 -17.04
CA THR A 8 -24.51 -8.49 -17.82
C THR A 8 -23.90 -7.42 -16.92
N VAL A 9 -24.65 -6.91 -15.94
CA VAL A 9 -24.15 -5.91 -14.97
C VAL A 9 -23.02 -6.51 -14.13
N ILE A 10 -23.19 -7.75 -13.64
CA ILE A 10 -22.15 -8.46 -12.89
C ILE A 10 -20.89 -8.67 -13.75
N ALA A 11 -21.05 -9.03 -15.02
CA ALA A 11 -19.92 -9.22 -15.93
C ALA A 11 -19.12 -7.93 -16.17
N ILE A 12 -19.82 -6.80 -16.36
CA ILE A 12 -19.19 -5.48 -16.54
C ILE A 12 -18.42 -5.07 -15.26
N LEU A 13 -19.03 -5.26 -14.08
CA LEU A 13 -18.40 -4.96 -12.79
C LEU A 13 -17.13 -5.78 -12.54
N LYS A 14 -17.11 -7.05 -12.96
CA LYS A 14 -15.90 -7.88 -12.83
C LYS A 14 -14.79 -7.45 -13.79
N PHE A 15 -15.15 -7.05 -15.02
CA PHE A 15 -14.18 -6.62 -16.01
C PHE A 15 -13.45 -5.33 -15.61
N THR A 16 -14.17 -4.35 -15.04
CA THR A 16 -13.56 -3.10 -14.54
C THR A 16 -12.64 -3.35 -13.35
N PHE A 17 -12.98 -4.29 -12.46
CA PHE A 17 -12.14 -4.65 -11.32
C PHE A 17 -10.80 -5.27 -11.74
N VAL A 18 -10.82 -6.14 -12.77
CA VAL A 18 -9.59 -6.75 -13.32
C VAL A 18 -8.71 -5.69 -13.98
N LYS A 19 -9.30 -4.74 -14.72
CA LYS A 19 -8.56 -3.64 -15.33
C LYS A 19 -7.94 -2.68 -14.32
N ALA A 20 -8.58 -2.45 -13.18
CA ALA A 20 -8.02 -1.64 -12.10
C ALA A 20 -6.84 -2.32 -11.37
N GLN A 21 -6.74 -3.65 -11.44
CA GLN A 21 -5.63 -4.42 -10.88
C GLN A 21 -4.48 -4.65 -11.88
N GLN A 22 -4.70 -4.35 -13.17
CA GLN A 22 -3.67 -4.48 -14.17
C GLN A 22 -2.72 -3.27 -14.07
N PRO A 23 -1.42 -3.50 -13.86
CA PRO A 23 -0.46 -2.40 -13.82
C PRO A 23 -0.20 -1.86 -15.24
N ASP A 24 -1.10 -1.04 -15.76
CA ASP A 24 -0.98 -0.44 -17.11
C ASP A 24 0.09 0.67 -17.18
N LEU A 25 0.54 1.18 -16.02
CA LEU A 25 1.44 2.33 -15.91
C LEU A 25 2.78 2.00 -15.25
N LEU A 26 3.07 0.72 -15.00
CA LEU A 26 4.40 0.39 -14.51
C LEU A 26 5.41 0.65 -15.64
N PRO A 27 6.42 1.51 -15.42
CA PRO A 27 7.55 1.55 -16.33
C PRO A 27 8.12 0.13 -16.44
N PRO A 28 8.73 -0.23 -17.59
CA PRO A 28 9.42 -1.51 -17.71
C PRO A 28 10.33 -1.67 -16.49
N ALA A 29 10.36 -2.87 -15.90
CA ALA A 29 11.12 -3.13 -14.69
C ALA A 29 12.54 -2.60 -14.85
N GLN A 30 12.83 -1.45 -14.23
CA GLN A 30 14.19 -0.93 -14.17
C GLN A 30 14.93 -1.91 -13.27
N THR A 31 15.75 -2.74 -13.88
CA THR A 31 16.55 -3.77 -13.20
C THR A 31 17.80 -3.18 -12.53
N GLU A 32 17.99 -1.86 -12.67
CA GLU A 32 19.10 -1.16 -12.05
C GLU A 32 18.95 -1.14 -10.53
N PRO A 33 20.05 -1.39 -9.79
CA PRO A 33 20.02 -1.32 -8.34
C PRO A 33 19.70 0.10 -7.88
N LEU A 34 18.98 0.21 -6.76
CA LEU A 34 18.68 1.49 -6.15
C LEU A 34 19.97 2.22 -5.78
N GLU A 35 20.16 3.44 -6.29
CA GLU A 35 21.31 4.25 -5.96
C GLU A 35 21.32 4.64 -4.47
N LEU A 36 22.48 4.50 -3.82
CA LEU A 36 22.69 4.85 -2.41
C LEU A 36 22.92 6.35 -2.23
N THR A 37 21.97 7.17 -2.68
CA THR A 37 21.96 8.61 -2.41
C THR A 37 21.51 8.88 -0.96
N PRO A 38 21.93 9.99 -0.33
CA PRO A 38 21.47 10.35 1.01
C PRO A 38 19.93 10.38 1.12
N PHE A 39 19.25 10.86 0.07
CA PHE A 39 17.79 10.88 0.02
C PHE A 39 17.19 9.47 0.05
N ASN A 40 17.68 8.55 -0.80
CA ASN A 40 17.21 7.18 -0.85
C ASN A 40 17.49 6.43 0.46
N ILE A 41 18.64 6.66 1.09
CA ILE A 41 18.96 6.07 2.40
C ILE A 41 17.95 6.54 3.44
N ILE A 42 17.66 7.85 3.49
CA ILE A 42 16.69 8.40 4.44
C ILE A 42 15.29 7.82 4.19
N LEU A 43 14.86 7.79 2.93
CA LEU A 43 13.52 7.35 2.55
C LEU A 43 13.29 5.86 2.80
N TYR A 44 14.23 5.01 2.37
CA TYR A 44 14.05 3.56 2.36
C TYR A 44 14.55 2.87 3.63
N PHE A 45 15.46 3.48 4.42
CA PHE A 45 15.96 2.90 5.67
C PHE A 45 15.55 3.70 6.91
N VAL A 46 15.79 5.01 6.93
CA VAL A 46 15.60 5.82 8.15
C VAL A 46 14.12 6.02 8.46
N MET A 47 13.31 6.37 7.45
CA MET A 47 11.88 6.60 7.60
C MET A 47 11.13 5.41 8.21
N PRO A 48 11.26 4.15 7.71
CA PRO A 48 10.58 3.01 8.32
C PRO A 48 11.01 2.77 9.77
N VAL A 49 12.30 2.92 10.09
CA VAL A 49 12.80 2.77 11.47
C VAL A 49 12.17 3.82 12.40
N ILE A 50 12.09 5.08 11.98
CA ILE A 50 11.44 6.15 12.75
C ILE A 50 9.96 5.82 13.00
N ILE A 51 9.24 5.35 11.98
CA ILE A 51 7.83 4.96 12.11
C ILE A 51 7.67 3.86 13.17
N PHE A 52 8.53 2.83 13.15
CA PHE A 52 8.51 1.78 14.18
C PHE A 52 8.77 2.34 15.58
N ILE A 53 9.78 3.19 15.74
CA ILE A 53 10.11 3.81 17.03
C ILE A 53 8.92 4.59 17.56
N ILE A 54 8.31 5.45 16.74
CA ILE A 54 7.14 6.25 17.11
C ILE A 54 5.97 5.34 17.50
N PHE A 55 5.70 4.29 16.71
CA PHE A 55 4.63 3.34 17.00
C PHE A 55 4.82 2.66 18.37
N PHE A 56 6.03 2.17 18.66
CA PHE A 56 6.31 1.54 19.95
C PHE A 56 6.27 2.53 21.11
N TRP A 57 6.75 3.75 20.92
CA TRP A 57 6.68 4.81 21.92
C TRP A 57 5.23 5.19 22.25
N TYR A 58 4.41 5.39 21.22
CA TYR A 58 2.98 5.64 21.36
C TYR A 58 2.26 4.49 22.09
N ARG A 59 2.54 3.24 21.69
CA ARG A 59 1.96 2.05 22.32
C ARG A 59 2.35 1.95 23.80
N LYS A 60 3.60 2.25 24.16
CA LYS A 60 4.05 2.29 25.56
C LYS A 60 3.36 3.40 26.35
N SER A 61 3.19 4.58 25.76
CA SER A 61 2.53 5.73 26.40
C SER A 61 1.07 5.42 26.74
N LYS A 62 0.32 4.74 25.85
CA LYS A 62 -1.06 4.33 26.13
C LYS A 62 -1.19 3.33 27.29
N LYS A 63 -0.26 2.38 27.42
CA LYS A 63 -0.27 1.44 28.55
C LYS A 63 -0.10 2.14 29.90
N LYS A 64 0.67 3.23 29.96
CA LYS A 64 0.84 4.04 31.18
C LYS A 64 -0.40 4.86 31.55
N LYS A 65 -1.22 5.25 30.57
CA LYS A 65 -2.47 6.00 30.81
C LYS A 65 -3.62 5.15 31.36
N ASN A 66 -3.64 3.85 31.07
CA ASN A 66 -4.68 2.93 31.55
C ASN A 66 -4.30 2.17 32.84
N ALA A 67 -3.08 2.38 33.35
CA ALA A 67 -2.57 1.76 34.57
C ALA A 67 -2.46 2.74 35.76
N LYS A 68 -2.99 3.96 35.58
CA LYS A 68 -3.26 4.96 36.63
C LYS A 68 -4.76 5.13 36.71
#